data_AF-A0A0D2DRP2-F1
#
_entry.id   AF-A0A0D2DRP2-F1
#
_cell.length_a   1.000
_cell.length_b   1.000
_cell.length_c   1.000
_cell.angle_alpha   90.00
_cell.angle_beta   90.00
_cell.angle_gamma   90.00
#
_symmetry.space_group_name_H-M   'P 1'
#
loop_
_entity.id
_entity.type
_entity.pdbx_description
1 polymer ?
#
loop_
_entity_poly.entity_id
_entity_poly.type
_entity_poly.pdbx_seq_one_letter_code
_entity_poly.pdbx_strand_id
1 'polypeptide(L)'
;MSYTKGTWNTGDQIREHKLACSVINLHGTEDCVFDQANLDFLKRFTDDMSLENRNKILEENGWVDPPDEQPGMTAVRKSGSLTGLLVARYGTDNPALDDRDWELLKDWNDKGMPLGQHVQR
;
A
#
# COMPACT_ATOMS: atom_id res chain seq x y z
N MET A 1 -12.21 -25.53 -9.19
CA MET A 1 -12.94 -24.30 -8.85
C MET A 1 -12.19 -23.15 -9.52
N SER A 2 -12.87 -22.42 -10.39
CA SER A 2 -12.27 -21.36 -11.20
C SER A 2 -12.01 -20.16 -10.31
N TYR A 3 -10.76 -19.87 -10.00
CA TYR A 3 -10.39 -18.61 -9.36
C TYR A 3 -10.61 -17.52 -10.41
N THR A 4 -11.77 -16.88 -10.40
CA THR A 4 -11.97 -15.62 -11.10
C THR A 4 -10.93 -14.66 -10.55
N LYS A 5 -9.89 -14.44 -11.35
CA LYS A 5 -8.92 -13.34 -11.24
C LYS A 5 -9.77 -12.08 -11.26
N GLY A 6 -10.22 -11.66 -10.08
CA GLY A 6 -11.13 -10.56 -9.95
C GLY A 6 -10.37 -9.33 -10.42
N THR A 7 -10.81 -8.78 -11.54
CA THR A 7 -10.57 -7.39 -11.94
C THR A 7 -11.31 -6.51 -10.95
N TRP A 8 -10.89 -6.51 -9.68
CA TRP A 8 -11.36 -5.52 -8.73
C TRP A 8 -10.61 -4.26 -9.09
N ASN A 9 -11.29 -3.37 -9.81
CA ASN A 9 -10.74 -2.10 -10.22
C ASN A 9 -10.33 -1.36 -8.95
N THR A 10 -9.03 -1.17 -8.74
CA THR A 10 -8.49 -0.46 -7.58
C THR A 10 -9.10 0.94 -7.48
N GLY A 11 -9.47 1.56 -8.60
CA GLY A 11 -10.23 2.80 -8.61
C GLY A 11 -11.61 2.70 -7.94
N ASP A 12 -12.32 1.58 -8.11
CA ASP A 12 -13.58 1.32 -7.39
C ASP A 12 -13.30 1.04 -5.91
N GLN A 13 -12.20 0.35 -5.59
CA GLN A 13 -11.80 0.10 -4.20
C GLN A 13 -11.38 1.37 -3.46
N ILE A 14 -10.70 2.30 -4.13
CA ILE A 14 -10.35 3.62 -3.58
C ILE A 14 -11.64 4.43 -3.37
N ARG A 15 -12.54 4.48 -4.36
CA ARG A 15 -13.83 5.19 -4.24
C ARG A 15 -14.72 4.61 -3.14
N GLU A 16 -14.71 3.30 -2.96
CA GLU A 16 -15.52 2.60 -1.95
C GLU A 16 -14.81 2.45 -0.59
N HIS A 17 -13.59 2.97 -0.42
CA HIS A 17 -12.76 2.81 0.79
C HIS A 17 -12.46 1.35 1.16
N LYS A 18 -12.37 0.47 0.17
CA LYS A 18 -12.09 -0.98 0.29
C LYS A 18 -10.67 -1.38 -0.10
N LEU A 19 -9.80 -0.42 -0.41
CA LEU A 19 -8.42 -0.69 -0.80
C LEU A 19 -7.70 -1.54 0.26
N ALA A 20 -7.77 -1.13 1.53
CA ALA A 20 -7.15 -1.86 2.63
C ALA A 20 -7.62 -3.32 2.71
N CYS A 21 -8.94 -3.56 2.65
CA CYS A 21 -9.51 -4.91 2.67
C CYS A 21 -9.01 -5.78 1.50
N SER A 22 -8.82 -5.17 0.33
CA SER A 22 -8.40 -5.89 -0.87
C SER A 22 -6.93 -6.27 -0.81
N VAL A 23 -6.08 -5.35 -0.36
CA VAL A 23 -4.65 -5.61 -0.13
C VAL A 23 -4.47 -6.70 0.95
N ILE A 24 -5.24 -6.64 2.04
CA ILE A 24 -5.25 -7.67 3.10
C ILE A 24 -5.63 -9.05 2.53
N ASN A 25 -6.74 -9.13 1.77
CA ASN A 25 -7.21 -10.39 1.19
C ASN A 25 -6.24 -10.98 0.15
N LEU A 26 -5.56 -10.12 -0.62
CA LEU A 26 -4.62 -10.55 -1.67
C LEU A 26 -3.26 -10.96 -1.12
N HIS A 27 -2.85 -10.41 0.01
CA HIS A 27 -1.50 -10.60 0.54
C HIS A 27 -1.43 -11.32 1.87
N GLY A 28 -2.58 -11.76 2.41
CA GLY A 28 -2.64 -12.57 3.64
C GLY A 28 -2.14 -11.82 4.88
N THR A 29 -2.22 -10.49 4.86
CA THR A 29 -1.72 -9.60 5.92
C THR A 29 -2.86 -9.21 6.86
N GLU A 30 -3.52 -10.21 7.46
CA GLU A 30 -4.77 -10.02 8.22
C GLU A 30 -4.65 -9.09 9.45
N ASP A 31 -3.42 -8.90 9.95
CA ASP A 31 -3.11 -8.06 11.12
C ASP A 31 -2.49 -6.70 10.77
N CYS A 32 -2.51 -6.29 9.49
CA CYS A 32 -1.93 -5.01 9.09
C CYS A 32 -2.87 -3.82 9.33
N VAL A 33 -2.26 -2.72 9.76
CA VAL A 33 -2.88 -1.45 10.09
C VAL A 33 -2.82 -0.51 8.88
N PHE A 34 -3.95 0.12 8.59
CA PHE A 34 -4.10 1.20 7.61
C PHE A 34 -4.72 2.43 8.29
N ASP A 35 -3.99 2.97 9.27
CA ASP A 35 -4.38 4.12 10.09
C ASP A 35 -3.94 5.46 9.48
N GLN A 36 -4.17 6.56 10.19
CA GLN A 36 -3.78 7.89 9.72
C GLN A 36 -2.28 8.02 9.46
N ALA A 37 -1.42 7.37 10.27
CA ALA A 37 0.02 7.38 10.03
C ALA A 37 0.36 6.68 8.70
N ASN A 38 -0.27 5.55 8.42
CA ASN A 38 -0.16 4.85 7.13
C ASN A 38 -0.68 5.71 5.96
N LEU A 39 -1.75 6.47 6.14
CA LEU A 39 -2.25 7.41 5.13
C LEU A 39 -1.30 8.57 4.90
N ASP A 40 -0.70 9.12 5.96
CA ASP A 40 0.28 10.20 5.87
C ASP A 40 1.56 9.72 5.17
N PHE A 41 2.00 8.48 5.43
CA PHE A 41 3.09 7.84 4.70
C PHE A 41 2.76 7.63 3.23
N LEU A 42 1.54 7.20 2.93
CA LEU A 42 1.08 6.96 1.56
C LEU A 42 1.08 8.28 0.79
N LYS A 43 0.60 9.36 1.43
CA LYS A 43 0.61 10.71 0.89
C LYS A 43 2.02 11.19 0.56
N ARG A 44 2.95 11.07 1.52
CA ARG A 44 4.35 11.46 1.33
C ARG A 44 5.00 10.75 0.14
N PHE A 45 4.65 9.48 -0.09
CA PHE A 45 5.12 8.76 -1.26
C PHE A 45 4.43 9.22 -2.55
N THR A 46 3.11 9.41 -2.56
CA THR A 46 2.38 9.88 -3.76
C THR A 46 2.75 11.30 -4.20
N ASP A 47 3.27 12.12 -3.30
CA ASP A 47 3.78 13.47 -3.61
C ASP A 47 5.05 13.41 -4.50
N ASP A 48 5.88 12.37 -4.34
CA ASP A 48 7.08 12.10 -5.14
C ASP A 48 7.25 10.58 -5.34
N MET A 49 6.64 10.06 -6.41
CA MET A 49 6.67 8.63 -6.75
C MET A 49 7.97 8.24 -7.48
N SER A 50 9.11 8.48 -6.85
CA SER A 50 10.43 8.06 -7.35
C SER A 50 10.96 6.86 -6.56
N LEU A 51 11.80 6.03 -7.20
CA LEU A 51 12.49 4.92 -6.53
C LEU A 51 13.43 5.41 -5.42
N GLU A 52 13.98 6.61 -5.57
CA GLU A 52 14.80 7.25 -4.55
C GLU A 52 13.97 7.60 -3.31
N ASN A 53 12.81 8.26 -3.48
CA ASN A 53 11.91 8.57 -2.37
C ASN A 53 11.35 7.30 -1.72
N ARG A 54 11.02 6.27 -2.52
CA ARG A 54 10.65 4.94 -2.02
C ARG A 54 11.71 4.39 -1.07
N ASN A 55 12.96 4.28 -1.53
CA ASN A 55 14.04 3.70 -0.74
C ASN A 55 14.29 4.52 0.53
N LYS A 56 14.29 5.85 0.41
CA LYS A 56 14.46 6.76 1.55
C LYS A 56 13.37 6.58 2.61
N ILE A 57 12.10 6.52 2.22
CA ILE A 57 10.99 6.30 3.15
C ILE A 57 11.12 4.94 3.85
N LEU A 58 11.50 3.89 3.13
CA LEU A 58 11.69 2.56 3.72
C LEU A 58 12.89 2.53 4.69
N GLU A 59 14.00 3.18 4.34
CA GLU A 59 15.18 3.30 5.20
C GLU A 59 14.88 4.08 6.49
N GLU A 60 14.22 5.23 6.39
CA GLU A 60 13.85 6.08 7.54
C GLU A 60 12.97 5.33 8.55
N ASN A 61 12.11 4.43 8.08
CA ASN A 61 11.24 3.62 8.93
C ASN A 61 11.86 2.26 9.33
N GLY A 62 13.06 1.94 8.85
CA GLY A 62 13.71 0.65 9.10
C GLY A 62 12.96 -0.55 8.50
N TRP A 63 12.27 -0.31 7.38
CA TRP A 63 11.44 -1.25 6.62
C TRP A 63 12.12 -1.81 5.37
N VAL A 64 13.45 -1.70 5.29
CA VAL A 64 14.22 -2.30 4.20
C VAL A 64 14.20 -3.82 4.34
N ASP A 65 13.69 -4.50 3.32
CA ASP A 65 13.68 -5.95 3.26
C ASP A 65 15.05 -6.53 2.90
N PRO A 66 15.41 -7.69 3.46
CA PRO A 66 16.56 -8.46 3.00
C PRO A 66 16.47 -8.83 1.50
N PRO A 67 17.60 -9.05 0.81
CA PRO A 67 17.61 -9.38 -0.63
C PRO A 67 16.84 -10.65 -1.00
N ASP A 68 16.67 -11.57 -0.05
CA ASP A 68 15.98 -12.85 -0.18
C ASP A 68 14.52 -12.82 0.28
N GLU A 69 14.05 -11.71 0.84
CA GLU A 69 12.65 -11.55 1.24
C GLU A 69 11.84 -10.79 0.20
N GLN A 70 10.54 -11.09 0.19
CA GLN A 70 9.61 -10.35 -0.64
C GLN A 70 9.52 -8.89 -0.17
N PRO A 71 9.55 -7.90 -1.08
CA PRO A 71 9.42 -6.50 -0.69
C PRO A 71 8.12 -6.22 0.08
N GLY A 72 8.26 -5.46 1.16
CA GLY A 72 7.24 -5.00 2.09
C GLY A 72 7.03 -5.87 3.34
N MET A 73 7.70 -7.02 3.45
CA MET A 73 7.50 -7.95 4.57
C MET A 73 8.01 -7.40 5.90
N THR A 74 9.07 -6.61 5.88
CA THR A 74 9.65 -5.95 7.05
C THR A 74 8.71 -4.89 7.60
N ALA A 75 8.06 -4.11 6.72
CA ALA A 75 7.04 -3.13 7.11
C ALA A 75 5.84 -3.79 7.80
N VAL A 76 5.37 -4.91 7.23
CA VAL A 76 4.29 -5.73 7.81
C VAL A 76 4.71 -6.29 9.18
N ARG A 77 5.88 -6.93 9.29
CA ARG A 77 6.30 -7.60 10.53
C ARG A 77 6.65 -6.64 11.66
N LYS A 78 7.32 -5.52 11.37
CA LYS A 78 7.78 -4.58 12.41
C LYS A 78 6.68 -3.62 12.87
N SER A 79 5.85 -3.17 11.94
CA SER A 79 4.94 -2.05 12.18
C SER A 79 3.50 -2.33 11.78
N GLY A 80 3.21 -3.53 11.26
CA GLY A 80 1.91 -3.83 10.68
C GLY A 80 1.57 -2.90 9.52
N SER A 81 2.54 -2.24 8.88
CA SER A 81 2.24 -1.16 7.93
C SER A 81 1.85 -1.71 6.57
N LEU A 82 0.56 -1.59 6.25
CA LEU A 82 0.04 -1.95 4.93
C LEU A 82 0.55 -0.97 3.85
N THR A 83 0.68 0.32 4.19
CA THR A 83 1.27 1.30 3.27
C THR A 83 2.73 0.99 2.96
N GLY A 84 3.51 0.59 3.96
CA GLY A 84 4.91 0.19 3.75
C GLY A 84 5.03 -1.00 2.80
N LEU A 85 4.08 -1.95 2.84
CA LEU A 85 4.00 -3.04 1.87
C LEU A 85 3.77 -2.52 0.44
N LEU A 86 2.81 -1.61 0.26
CA LEU A 86 2.47 -1.03 -1.05
C LEU A 86 3.67 -0.29 -1.64
N VAL A 87 4.29 0.59 -0.86
CA VAL A 87 5.44 1.41 -1.27
C VAL A 87 6.64 0.53 -1.57
N ALA A 88 6.96 -0.48 -0.75
CA ALA A 88 8.09 -1.37 -0.98
C ALA A 88 8.01 -2.14 -2.30
N ARG A 89 6.79 -2.43 -2.78
CA ARG A 89 6.57 -3.13 -4.04
C ARG A 89 6.49 -2.20 -5.25
N TYR A 90 6.45 -0.89 -5.06
CA TYR A 90 6.49 0.07 -6.16
C TYR A 90 7.74 -0.11 -7.02
N GLY A 91 7.55 -0.26 -8.34
CA GLY A 91 8.65 -0.43 -9.31
C GLY A 91 9.42 -1.75 -9.18
N THR A 92 8.83 -2.77 -8.57
CA THR A 92 9.34 -4.15 -8.57
C THR A 92 8.67 -4.99 -9.65
N ASP A 93 9.19 -6.19 -9.91
CA ASP A 93 8.59 -7.14 -10.89
C ASP A 93 7.21 -7.69 -10.46
N ASN A 94 6.80 -7.45 -9.20
CA ASN A 94 5.51 -7.85 -8.66
C ASN A 94 4.88 -6.71 -7.85
N PRO A 95 4.46 -5.62 -8.51
CA PRO A 95 3.92 -4.46 -7.82
C PRO A 95 2.56 -4.79 -7.19
N ALA A 96 2.30 -4.20 -6.01
CA ALA A 96 1.00 -4.37 -5.35
C ALA A 96 -0.13 -3.59 -6.04
N LEU A 97 0.22 -2.49 -6.71
CA LEU A 97 -0.66 -1.59 -7.44
C LEU A 97 0.00 -1.23 -8.76
N ASP A 98 -0.77 -1.12 -9.84
CA ASP A 98 -0.25 -0.67 -11.13
C ASP A 98 -0.09 0.86 -11.19
N ASP A 99 0.54 1.38 -12.24
CA ASP A 99 0.79 2.82 -12.39
C ASP A 99 -0.49 3.66 -12.37
N ARG A 100 -1.59 3.13 -12.93
CA ARG A 100 -2.88 3.82 -12.97
C ARG A 100 -3.51 3.91 -11.58
N ASP A 101 -3.34 2.87 -10.79
CA ASP A 101 -3.80 2.82 -9.40
C ASP A 101 -3.06 3.84 -8.53
N TRP A 102 -1.75 4.02 -8.77
CA TRP A 102 -0.96 5.05 -8.12
C TRP A 102 -1.39 6.47 -8.51
N GLU A 103 -1.71 6.71 -9.78
CA GLU A 103 -2.29 7.98 -10.22
C GLU A 103 -3.64 8.27 -9.57
N LEU A 104 -4.50 7.26 -9.44
CA LEU A 104 -5.79 7.38 -8.76
C LEU A 104 -5.65 7.65 -7.27
N LEU A 105 -4.67 7.02 -6.60
CA LEU A 105 -4.34 7.31 -5.21
C LEU A 105 -3.85 8.74 -5.03
N LYS A 106 -3.01 9.23 -5.94
CA LYS A 106 -2.54 10.62 -5.91
C LYS A 106 -3.68 11.61 -6.08
N ASP A 107 -4.54 11.41 -7.07
CA ASP A 107 -5.72 12.26 -7.31
C ASP A 107 -6.70 12.22 -6.11
N TRP A 108 -6.84 11.06 -5.47
CA TRP A 108 -7.62 10.92 -4.25
C TRP A 108 -7.00 11.68 -3.07
N ASN A 109 -5.67 11.66 -2.92
CA ASN A 109 -4.93 12.42 -1.90
C ASN A 109 -5.04 13.93 -2.11
N ASP A 110 -4.93 14.38 -3.35
CA ASP A 110 -5.02 15.79 -3.74
C ASP A 110 -6.43 16.37 -3.50
N LYS A 111 -7.47 15.54 -3.63
CA LYS A 111 -8.88 15.91 -3.37
C LYS A 111 -9.27 15.91 -1.89
N GLY A 112 -8.37 15.48 -1.00
CA GLY A 112 -8.58 15.41 0.44
C GLY A 112 -9.15 14.06 0.88
N MET A 113 -8.28 13.23 1.46
CA MET A 113 -8.63 11.93 2.04
C MET A 113 -9.72 12.06 3.14
N PRO A 114 -10.72 11.16 3.20
CA PRO A 114 -11.49 10.94 4.42
C PRO A 114 -10.63 10.30 5.52
N LEU A 115 -10.94 10.61 6.77
CA LEU A 115 -10.22 10.13 7.97
C LEU A 115 -10.13 8.60 7.99
N GLY A 116 -8.93 8.07 8.22
CA GLY A 116 -8.67 6.63 8.27
C GLY A 116 -9.57 5.90 9.28
N GLN A 117 -10.18 4.79 8.86
CA GLN A 117 -10.99 3.93 9.73
C GLN A 117 -10.18 2.71 10.14
N HIS A 118 -10.16 2.40 11.44
CA HIS A 118 -9.60 1.16 11.95
C HIS A 118 -10.50 0.00 11.50
N VAL A 119 -10.03 -0.81 10.55
CA VAL A 119 -10.76 -1.98 10.05
C VAL A 119 -10.60 -3.13 11.05
N GLN A 120 -11.57 -3.32 11.94
CA GLN A 120 -11.71 -4.55 12.72
C GLN A 120 -12.74 -5.47 12.03
N ARG A 121 -12.39 -6.75 11.89
CA ARG A 121 -13.30 -7.81 11.41
C ARG A 121 -14.49 -8.00 12.33
#